data_AF-W1X8X2-F1
#
_entry.id   AF-W1X8X2-F1
#
_cell.length_a   1.000
_cell.length_b   1.000
_cell.length_c   1.000
_cell.angle_alpha   90.00
_cell.angle_beta   90.00
_cell.angle_gamma   90.00
#
_symmetry.space_group_name_H-M   'P 1'
#
loop_
_entity.id
_entity.type
_entity.pdbx_description
1 polymer ?
#
loop_
_entity_poly.entity_id
_entity_poly.type
_entity_poly.pdbx_seq_one_letter_code
_entity_poly.pdbx_strand_id
1 'polypeptide(L)' 'MDDLSKEEILDILNLADQLKYEQKHGIEHPLLKGKSLGMIFEKASTRTRVSFEVGMYQLGGNALFLSD' A
#
# COMPACT_ATOMS: atom_id res chain seq x y z
N MET A 1 -11.49 -11.28 8.46
CA MET A 1 -11.08 -12.27 7.43
C MET A 1 -12.28 -12.95 6.81
N ASP A 2 -13.49 -12.72 7.34
CA ASP A 2 -14.71 -13.37 6.86
C ASP A 2 -15.27 -12.73 5.58
N ASP A 3 -14.76 -11.55 5.20
CA ASP A 3 -15.17 -10.83 3.98
C ASP A 3 -14.37 -11.22 2.73
N LEU A 4 -13.34 -12.07 2.87
CA LEU A 4 -12.50 -12.51 1.75
C LEU A 4 -12.58 -14.02 1.62
N SER A 5 -12.84 -14.48 0.39
CA SER A 5 -12.65 -15.87 0.01
C SER A 5 -11.18 -16.26 0.05
N LYS A 6 -10.93 -17.57 0.07
CA LYS A 6 -9.56 -18.11 0.01
C LYS A 6 -8.84 -17.64 -1.25
N GLU A 7 -9.55 -17.60 -2.36
CA GLU A 7 -9.03 -17.18 -3.67
C GLU A 7 -8.62 -15.72 -3.63
N GLU A 8 -9.45 -14.82 -3.09
CA GLU A 8 -9.10 -13.39 -2.96
C GLU A 8 -7.88 -13.17 -2.04
N ILE A 9 -7.76 -13.94 -0.96
CA ILE A 9 -6.57 -13.89 -0.11
C ILE A 9 -5.32 -14.29 -0.90
N LEU A 10 -5.38 -15.37 -1.68
CA LEU A 10 -4.26 -15.80 -2.51
C LEU A 10 -3.90 -14.76 -3.57
N ASP A 11 -4.89 -14.11 -4.17
CA ASP A 11 -4.67 -13.04 -5.15
C ASP A 11 -3.97 -11.83 -4.54
N ILE A 12 -4.37 -11.41 -3.33
CA ILE A 12 -3.69 -10.33 -2.59
C ILE A 12 -2.22 -10.70 -2.31
N LEU A 13 -1.96 -11.94 -1.91
CA LEU A 13 -0.59 -12.41 -1.63
C LEU A 13 0.27 -12.49 -2.89
N ASN A 14 -0.30 -12.99 -3.99
CA ASN A 14 0.39 -13.05 -5.29
C ASN A 14 0.73 -11.64 -5.80
N LEU A 15 -0.21 -10.70 -5.69
CA LEU A 15 0.03 -9.30 -6.05
C LEU A 15 1.13 -8.70 -5.18
N ALA A 16 1.12 -8.94 -3.87
CA ALA A 16 2.16 -8.44 -2.97
C ALA A 16 3.56 -8.99 -3.32
N ASP A 17 3.66 -10.26 -3.71
CA ASP A 17 4.94 -10.86 -4.14
C ASP A 17 5.42 -10.27 -5.47
N GLN A 18 4.52 -10.07 -6.43
CA GLN A 18 4.83 -9.43 -7.70
C GLN A 18 5.35 -7.99 -7.50
N LEU A 19 4.64 -7.16 -6.75
CA LEU A 19 5.05 -5.77 -6.49
C LEU A 19 6.42 -5.72 -5.79
N LYS A 20 6.67 -6.66 -4.86
CA LYS A 20 7.97 -6.79 -4.20
C LYS A 20 9.07 -7.19 -5.19
N TYR A 21 8.78 -8.10 -6.12
CA TYR A 21 9.71 -8.47 -7.18
C TYR A 21 10.04 -7.27 -8.08
N GLU A 22 9.03 -6.56 -8.57
CA GLU A 22 9.18 -5.38 -9.43
C GLU A 22 10.01 -4.29 -8.73
N GLN A 23 9.67 -3.98 -7.48
CA GLN A 23 10.41 -3.03 -6.66
C GLN A 23 11.88 -3.43 -6.47
N LYS A 24 12.16 -4.72 -6.25
CA LYS A 24 13.53 -5.23 -6.07
C LYS A 24 14.37 -5.14 -7.35
N HIS A 25 13.74 -5.27 -8.52
CA HIS A 25 14.41 -5.22 -9.83
C HIS A 25 14.38 -3.83 -10.47
N GLY A 26 13.84 -2.82 -9.76
CA GLY A 26 13.75 -1.45 -10.28
C GLY A 26 12.76 -1.31 -11.45
N ILE A 27 11.78 -2.21 -11.54
CA ILE A 27 10.73 -2.17 -12.55
C ILE A 27 9.67 -1.18 -12.06
N GLU A 28 9.46 -0.10 -12.79
CA GLU A 28 8.45 0.91 -12.45
C GLU A 28 7.03 0.36 -12.62
N HIS A 29 6.19 0.56 -11.60
CA HIS A 29 4.80 0.13 -11.59
C HIS A 29 3.90 1.18 -10.90
N PRO A 30 3.68 2.35 -11.53
CA PRO A 30 3.02 3.49 -10.90
C PRO A 30 1.47 3.35 -10.92
N LEU A 31 0.97 2.28 -10.31
CA LEU A 31 -0.46 1.90 -10.33
C LEU A 31 -1.37 2.94 -9.67
N LEU A 32 -0.84 3.78 -8.78
CA LEU A 32 -1.56 4.81 -8.04
C LEU A 32 -1.16 6.23 -8.47
N LYS A 33 -0.57 6.38 -9.66
CA LYS A 33 -0.12 7.69 -10.16
C LYS A 33 -1.22 8.75 -10.09
N GLY A 34 -0.92 9.85 -9.38
CA GLY A 34 -1.85 10.98 -9.22
C GLY A 34 -3.03 10.72 -8.29
N LYS A 35 -3.06 9.58 -7.58
CA LYS A 35 -4.04 9.30 -6.52
C LYS A 35 -3.53 9.78 -5.17
N SER A 36 -4.45 10.14 -4.29
CA SER A 36 -4.17 10.57 -2.92
C SER A 36 -4.89 9.68 -1.91
N LEU A 37 -4.19 9.21 -0.88
CA LEU A 37 -4.74 8.45 0.23
C LEU A 37 -4.73 9.30 1.51
N GLY A 38 -5.91 9.62 2.04
CA GLY A 38 -6.05 10.22 3.36
C GLY A 38 -5.96 9.15 4.45
N MET A 39 -5.04 9.30 5.39
CA MET A 39 -4.86 8.36 6.50
C MET A 39 -5.29 9.00 7.81
N ILE A 40 -6.32 8.44 8.45
CA ILE A 40 -6.84 8.86 9.75
C ILE A 40 -6.50 7.76 10.76
N PHE A 41 -5.81 8.11 11.84
CA PHE A 41 -5.42 7.16 12.89
C PHE A 41 -5.79 7.71 14.27
N GLU A 42 -6.68 7.00 15.00
CA GLU A 42 -7.03 7.36 16.39
C GLU A 42 -5.86 7.19 17.36
N LYS A 43 -4.92 6.29 17.06
CA LYS A 43 -3.68 6.08 17.82
C LYS A 43 -2.50 6.07 16.88
N ALA A 44 -1.45 6.79 17.27
CA ALA A 44 -0.21 6.84 16.49
C ALA A 44 0.42 5.44 16.39
N SER A 45 0.57 4.94 15.16
CA SER A 45 1.35 3.75 14.85
C SER A 45 2.41 4.09 13.81
N THR A 46 3.66 4.19 14.25
CA THR A 46 4.79 4.54 13.37
C THR A 46 4.95 3.55 12.23
N ARG A 47 4.84 2.23 12.52
CA ARG A 47 4.97 1.20 11.49
C ARG A 47 3.84 1.26 10.47
N THR A 48 2.61 1.46 10.93
CA THR A 48 1.45 1.52 10.02
C THR A 48 1.55 2.74 9.12
N ARG A 49 1.80 3.93 9.70
CA ARG A 49 1.95 5.17 8.94
C ARG A 49 3.05 5.05 7.88
N VAL A 50 4.26 4.65 8.29
CA VAL A 50 5.41 4.57 7.38
C VAL A 50 5.16 3.56 6.26
N SER A 51 4.56 2.40 6.56
CA SER A 51 4.26 1.41 5.51
C SER A 51 3.28 1.93 4.46
N PHE A 52 2.23 2.66 4.87
CA PHE A 52 1.27 3.23 3.92
C PHE A 52 1.86 4.40 3.11
N GLU A 53 2.65 5.27 3.75
CA GLU A 53 3.34 6.36 3.03
C GLU A 53 4.31 5.80 1.99
N VAL A 54 5.14 4.82 2.36
CA VAL A 54 6.09 4.18 1.46
C VAL A 54 5.38 3.45 0.33
N GLY A 55 4.32 2.67 0.64
CA GLY A 55 3.55 1.95 -0.37
C GLY A 55 2.89 2.89 -1.38
N MET A 56 2.27 3.98 -0.92
CA MET A 56 1.70 4.99 -1.82
C MET A 56 2.77 5.61 -2.72
N TYR A 57 3.91 5.98 -2.15
CA TYR A 57 5.01 6.58 -2.90
C TYR A 57 5.59 5.64 -3.96
N GLN A 58 5.83 4.38 -3.62
CA GLN A 58 6.35 3.36 -4.55
C GLN A 58 5.40 3.14 -5.74
N LEU A 59 4.10 3.22 -5.50
CA LEU A 59 3.06 3.09 -6.53
C LEU A 59 2.77 4.42 -7.26
N GLY A 60 3.52 5.49 -7.01
CA GLY A 60 3.38 6.80 -7.66
C GLY A 60 2.25 7.69 -7.13
N GLY A 61 1.64 7.30 -6.02
CA GLY A 61 0.60 8.06 -5.33
C GLY A 61 1.13 8.96 -4.21
N ASN A 62 0.23 9.74 -3.63
CA ASN A 62 0.51 10.62 -2.49
C ASN A 62 -0.24 10.12 -1.25
N ALA A 63 0.40 10.16 -0.09
CA ALA A 63 -0.24 9.87 1.17
C ALA A 63 -0.36 11.15 2.00
N LEU A 64 -1.54 11.39 2.56
CA LEU A 64 -1.86 12.54 3.41
C LEU A 64 -2.16 12.01 4.80
N PHE A 65 -1.30 12.34 5.77
CA PHE A 65 -1.55 12.01 7.16
C PHE A 65 -2.44 13.10 7.77
N LEU A 66 -3.63 12.69 8.22
CA LEU A 66 -4.60 13.56 8.87
C LEU A 66 -4.45 13.35 10.39
N SER A 67 -3.80 14.30 11.04
CA SER A 67 -3.74 14.39 12.50
C SER A 67 -4.31 15.71 12.95
N ASP A 68 -5.32 15.64 13.81
CA ASP A 68 -5.79 16.74 14.65
C ASP A 68 -5.00 16.77 15.97
#